data_AF-A0AAU8PFP1-F1
#
_entry.id   AF-A0AAU8PFP1-F1
#
_cell.length_a   1.000
_cell.length_b   1.000
_cell.length_c   1.000
_cell.angle_alpha   90.00
_cell.angle_beta   90.00
_cell.angle_gamma   90.00
#
_symmetry.space_group_name_H-M   'P 1'
#
loop_
_entity.id
_entity.type
_entity.pdbx_description
1 polymer ?
#
loop_
_entity_poly.entity_id
_entity_poly.type
_entity_poly.pdbx_seq_one_letter_code
_entity_poly.pdbx_strand_id
1 'polypeptide(L)' 'MLELGRTILRLEKARRELLNTDPGDKEKLLAASRKVDKLVVEYYRAKYNHRIGAAVTEGQI' A
#
# COMPACT_ATOMS: atom_id res chain seq x y z
N MET A 1 -13.01 4.91 -3.92
CA MET A 1 -12.89 4.77 -2.44
C MET A 1 -12.53 3.35 -2.00
N LEU A 2 -13.26 2.31 -2.45
CA LEU A 2 -13.03 0.90 -2.04
C LEU A 2 -11.64 0.36 -2.36
N GLU A 3 -11.04 0.73 -3.49
CA GLU A 3 -9.70 0.27 -3.87
C GLU A 3 -8.61 0.83 -2.96
N LEU A 4 -8.60 2.15 -2.74
CA LEU A 4 -7.63 2.80 -1.85
C LEU A 4 -7.69 2.23 -0.43
N GLY A 5 -8.90 2.05 0.13
CA GLY A 5 -9.09 1.45 1.44
C GLY A 5 -8.56 0.02 1.54
N ARG A 6 -8.79 -0.81 0.51
CA ARG A 6 -8.25 -2.18 0.43
C ARG A 6 -6.72 -2.18 0.36
N THR A 7 -6.13 -1.27 -0.41
CA THR A 7 -4.68 -1.15 -0.54
C THR A 7 -4.03 -0.73 0.78
N ILE A 8 -4.63 0.23 1.50
CA ILE A 8 -4.19 0.63 2.85
C ILE A 8 -4.22 -0.57 3.81
N LEU A 9 -5.31 -1.33 3.84
CA LEU A 9 -5.44 -2.49 4.73
C LEU A 9 -4.39 -3.58 4.43
N ARG A 10 -4.10 -3.83 3.15
CA ARG A 10 -3.06 -4.79 2.74
C ARG A 10 -1.66 -4.32 3.14
N LEU A 11 -1.36 -3.04 2.92
CA LEU A 11 -0.10 -2.43 3.35
C LEU A 11 0.08 -2.57 4.87
N GLU A 12 -0.99 -2.34 5.64
CA GLU A 12 -0.92 -2.42 7.09
C GLU A 12 -0.69 -3.84 7.62
N LYS A 13 -1.28 -4.84 6.96
CA LYS A 13 -1.00 -6.24 7.25
C LYS A 13 0.47 -6.59 6.95
N ALA A 14 0.98 -6.19 5.78
CA ALA A 14 2.36 -6.44 5.40
C ALA A 14 3.37 -5.72 6.32
N ARG A 15 3.07 -4.49 6.78
CA ARG A 15 3.92 -3.78 7.74
C ARG A 15 4.02 -4.52 9.06
N ARG A 16 2.90 -5.04 9.58
CA ARG A 16 2.89 -5.86 10.81
C ARG A 16 3.67 -7.16 10.64
N GLU A 17 3.53 -7.83 9.50
CA GLU A 17 4.33 -9.02 9.18
C GLU A 17 5.83 -8.71 9.18
N LEU A 18 6.25 -7.61 8.55
CA LEU A 18 7.64 -7.16 8.53
C LEU A 18 8.18 -6.88 9.94
N LEU A 19 7.42 -6.14 10.77
CA LEU A 19 7.82 -5.79 12.14
C LEU A 19 7.87 -7.01 13.08
N ASN A 20 7.10 -8.05 12.79
CA ASN A 20 7.10 -9.30 13.55
C ASN A 20 8.10 -10.34 13.00
N THR A 21 8.84 -10.02 11.93
CA THR A 21 9.83 -10.93 11.37
C THR A 21 11.12 -10.84 12.19
N ASP A 22 11.68 -12.00 12.53
CA ASP A 22 12.97 -12.07 13.22
C ASP A 22 14.06 -11.38 12.38
N PRO A 23 14.75 -10.35 12.90
CA PRO A 23 15.82 -9.68 12.18
C PRO A 23 17.03 -10.58 11.89
N GLY A 24 17.17 -11.71 12.59
CA GLY A 24 18.16 -12.75 12.30
C GLY A 24 17.85 -13.55 11.02
N ASP A 25 16.57 -13.67 10.66
CA ASP A 25 16.11 -14.34 9.44
C ASP A 25 16.10 -13.37 8.25
N LYS A 26 17.30 -13.12 7.72
CA LYS A 26 17.51 -12.14 6.64
C LYS A 26 16.69 -12.43 5.39
N GLU A 27 16.44 -13.70 5.06
CA GLU A 27 15.66 -14.07 3.88
C GLU A 27 14.19 -13.70 4.04
N LYS A 28 13.57 -14.05 5.19
CA LYS A 28 12.19 -13.65 5.47
C LYS A 28 12.06 -12.15 5.61
N LEU A 29 13.03 -11.49 6.23
CA LEU A 29 13.04 -10.04 6.37
C LEU A 29 13.09 -9.34 5.01
N LEU A 30 13.94 -9.82 4.10
CA LEU A 30 14.03 -9.29 2.73
C LEU A 30 12.73 -9.54 1.95
N ALA A 31 12.13 -10.71 2.08
CA ALA A 31 10.86 -11.03 1.43
C ALA A 31 9.72 -10.13 1.94
N ALA A 32 9.61 -9.94 3.26
CA ALA A 32 8.62 -9.06 3.87
C ALA A 32 8.84 -7.60 3.46
N SER A 33 10.09 -7.14 3.41
CA SER A 33 10.46 -5.78 2.98
C SER A 33 10.02 -5.52 1.53
N ARG A 34 10.37 -6.42 0.61
CA ARG A 34 9.95 -6.32 -0.81
C ARG A 34 8.42 -6.30 -0.98
N LYS A 35 7.70 -7.04 -0.14
CA LYS A 35 6.23 -7.04 -0.15
C LYS A 35 5.67 -5.68 0.27
N VAL A 36 6.25 -5.05 1.29
CA VAL A 36 5.87 -3.70 1.72
C VAL A 36 6.17 -2.68 0.62
N ASP A 37 7.36 -2.70 0.02
CA ASP A 37 7.74 -1.78 -1.06
C ASP A 37 6.76 -1.82 -2.23
N LYS A 38 6.38 -3.03 -2.67
CA LYS A 38 5.38 -3.21 -3.72
C LYS A 38 4.03 -2.57 -3.34
N LEU A 39 3.56 -2.80 -2.12
CA LEU A 39 2.28 -2.28 -1.64
C LEU A 39 2.30 -0.75 -1.46
N VAL A 40 3.46 -0.16 -1.14
CA VAL A 40 3.64 1.30 -1.10
C VAL A 40 3.44 1.90 -2.49
N VAL A 41 4.04 1.32 -3.53
CA VAL A 41 3.85 1.78 -4.92
C VAL A 41 2.37 1.65 -5.33
N GLU A 42 1.73 0.52 -5.01
CA GLU A 42 0.30 0.31 -5.25
C GLU A 42 -0.56 1.37 -4.52
N TYR A 43 -0.23 1.69 -3.27
CA TYR A 43 -0.91 2.73 -2.51
C TYR A 43 -0.81 4.10 -3.18
N TYR A 44 0.39 4.51 -3.61
CA TYR A 44 0.55 5.80 -4.26
C TYR A 44 -0.16 5.88 -5.62
N ARG A 45 -0.18 4.77 -6.38
CA ARG A 45 -0.99 4.68 -7.61
C ARG A 45 -2.50 4.81 -7.31
N ALA A 46 -3.00 4.05 -6.35
CA ALA A 46 -4.40 4.12 -5.94
C ALA A 46 -4.78 5.52 -5.39
N LYS A 47 -3.89 6.15 -4.64
CA LYS A 47 -4.07 7.53 -4.12
C LYS A 47 -4.12 8.53 -5.26
N TYR A 48 -3.23 8.43 -6.24
CA TYR A 48 -3.23 9.30 -7.42
C TYR A 48 -4.53 9.16 -8.21
N ASN A 49 -4.94 7.93 -8.54
CA ASN A 49 -6.17 7.66 -9.27
C ASN A 49 -7.42 8.15 -8.51
N HIS A 50 -7.43 7.99 -7.18
CA HIS A 50 -8.52 8.51 -6.35
C HIS A 50 -8.62 10.03 -6.41
N ARG A 51 -7.48 10.75 -6.37
CA ARG A 51 -7.44 12.21 -6.50
C ARG A 51 -7.89 12.68 -7.88
N ILE A 52 -7.47 12.00 -8.95
CA ILE A 52 -7.93 12.33 -10.32
C ILE A 52 -9.44 12.11 -10.43
N GLY A 53 -9.96 10.99 -9.94
CA GLY A 53 -11.41 10.74 -9.93
C GLY A 53 -12.18 11.80 -9.14
N ALA A 54 -11.67 12.24 -7.99
CA ALA A 54 -12.28 13.33 -7.22
C ALA A 54 -12.29 14.66 -8.00
N ALA A 55 -11.16 15.05 -8.61
CA ALA A 55 -11.04 16.28 -9.38
C ALA A 55 -11.93 16.31 -10.64
N VAL A 56 -12.09 15.17 -11.34
CA VAL A 56 -13.02 15.06 -12.49
C VAL A 56 -14.47 15.23 -12.05
N THR A 57 -14.83 14.72 -10.86
CA THR A 57 -16.19 14.85 -10.32
C THR A 57 -16.49 16.28 -9.86
N GLU A 58 -15.48 17.01 -9.37
CA GLU A 58 -15.61 18.42 -8.96
C GLU A 58 -15.62 19.41 -10.14
N GLY A 59 -15.02 19.07 -11.28
CA GLY A 59 -14.97 19.90 -12.49
C GLY A 59 -16.15 19.75 -13.47
N GLN A 60 -17.17 18.97 -13.10
CA GLN A 60 -18.43 18.82 -13.84
C GLN A 60 -19.57 19.54 -13.09
N ILE A 61 -19.49 20.88 -12.99
CA ILE A 61 -20.59 21.74 -12.53
C ILE A 61 -20.64 22.96 -13.44
#